data_AF-A0A1H8RI59-F1
#
_entry.id   AF-A0A1H8RI59-F1
#
_cell.length_a   1.000
_cell.length_b   1.000
_cell.length_c   1.000
_cell.angle_alpha   90.00
_cell.angle_beta   90.00
_cell.angle_gamma   90.00
#
_symmetry.space_group_name_H-M   'P 1'
#
loop_
_entity.id
_entity.type
_entity.pdbx_description
1 polymer ?
#
loop_
_entity_poly.entity_id
_entity_poly.type
_entity_poly.pdbx_seq_one_letter_code
_entity_poly.pdbx_strand_id
1 'polypeptide(L)'
;MDEAIRLDHDTADIPGTPDIANTIFSKIRETGVFVADLTLLSQASTGKKSPNPNVLVELGYAFSAINDSKVISVMNTAFGQPSDLPFDLSHKRWPIQYCLLESEAEDKTKVSDIKKTLTDQLYTAIRLVLEATPQMSSTPPKLTGAPSLSYIEHIIQDCDPQEEWEKVSTEISSIAVNKRDVNLRLVMNYLDEGKQCDDFQEDWANRHPDRHATGYWCDTYYGSTHVARNILVSVDGGRAMLPLPRQRGIDGKITEVLPFDYRIAQIFDSLGSLDEYMARSRLSLAFS
;
A
#
# COMPACT_ATOMS: atom_id res chain seq x y z
N MET A 1 -18.13 5.14 -27.96
CA MET A 1 -17.53 6.49 -27.88
C MET A 1 -16.07 6.28 -28.18
N ASP A 2 -15.52 6.89 -29.23
CA ASP A 2 -14.14 6.68 -29.65
C ASP A 2 -13.17 7.09 -28.52
N GLU A 3 -12.42 6.12 -27.98
CA GLU A 3 -11.31 6.36 -27.04
C GLU A 3 -10.14 7.00 -27.80
N ALA A 4 -10.24 8.31 -28.02
CA ALA A 4 -9.12 9.09 -28.56
C ALA A 4 -8.10 9.39 -27.45
N ILE A 5 -6.81 9.20 -27.73
CA ILE A 5 -5.71 9.60 -26.85
C ILE A 5 -5.80 11.11 -26.59
N ARG A 6 -5.78 11.51 -25.32
CA ARG A 6 -5.79 12.91 -24.89
C ARG A 6 -4.49 13.22 -24.14
N LEU A 7 -3.85 14.32 -24.52
CA LEU A 7 -2.73 14.86 -23.78
C LEU A 7 -3.27 15.74 -22.65
N ASP A 8 -2.83 15.50 -21.42
CA ASP A 8 -3.24 16.23 -20.23
C ASP A 8 -2.01 16.81 -19.51
N HIS A 9 -2.14 18.02 -18.97
CA HIS A 9 -1.09 18.72 -18.20
C HIS A 9 -1.71 19.50 -17.02
N ASP A 10 -0.94 19.65 -15.94
CA ASP A 10 -1.25 20.49 -14.77
C ASP A 10 -2.68 20.31 -14.18
N THR A 11 -3.27 21.38 -13.66
CA THR A 11 -4.65 21.46 -13.12
C THR A 11 -5.68 21.90 -14.15
N ALA A 12 -5.33 21.88 -15.45
CA ALA A 12 -6.24 22.24 -16.52
C ALA A 12 -7.57 21.46 -16.40
N ASP A 13 -8.68 22.17 -16.63
CA ASP A 13 -10.06 21.69 -16.60
C ASP A 13 -10.66 21.32 -15.22
N ILE A 14 -10.02 21.71 -14.10
CA ILE A 14 -10.60 21.53 -12.75
C ILE A 14 -11.16 22.85 -12.18
N PRO A 15 -12.46 22.94 -11.82
CA PRO A 15 -13.05 24.13 -11.22
C PRO A 15 -12.50 24.47 -9.82
N GLY A 16 -12.32 25.76 -9.52
CA GLY A 16 -12.00 26.27 -8.18
C GLY A 16 -10.51 26.44 -7.90
N THR A 17 -10.10 26.22 -6.65
CA THR A 17 -8.68 26.23 -6.20
C THR A 17 -8.29 24.82 -5.77
N PRO A 18 -8.09 23.89 -6.73
CA PRO A 18 -7.83 22.50 -6.39
C PRO A 18 -6.45 22.34 -5.74
N ASP A 19 -6.32 21.31 -4.90
CA ASP A 19 -5.02 20.83 -4.47
C ASP A 19 -4.27 20.29 -5.68
N ILE A 20 -3.22 21.01 -6.08
CA ILE A 20 -2.44 20.78 -7.30
C ILE A 20 -1.82 19.38 -7.28
N ALA A 21 -1.25 18.95 -6.14
CA ALA A 21 -0.57 17.67 -6.04
C ALA A 21 -1.57 16.51 -6.15
N ASN A 22 -2.69 16.60 -5.42
CA ASN A 22 -3.74 15.57 -5.48
C ASN A 22 -4.39 15.47 -6.87
N THR A 23 -4.51 16.60 -7.56
CA THR A 23 -4.99 16.65 -8.95
C THR A 23 -4.04 15.90 -9.89
N ILE A 24 -2.75 16.24 -9.84
CA ILE A 24 -1.73 15.62 -10.69
C ILE A 24 -1.67 14.10 -10.43
N PHE A 25 -1.65 13.68 -9.17
CA PHE A 25 -1.65 12.25 -8.83
C PHE A 25 -2.93 11.53 -9.31
N SER A 26 -4.09 12.16 -9.23
CA SER A 26 -5.33 11.59 -9.76
C SER A 26 -5.28 11.41 -11.28
N LYS A 27 -4.77 12.42 -12.00
CA LYS A 27 -4.54 12.34 -13.45
C LYS A 27 -3.56 11.21 -13.80
N ILE A 28 -2.42 11.11 -13.10
CA ILE A 28 -1.43 10.05 -13.30
C ILE A 28 -2.07 8.66 -13.15
N ARG A 29 -2.87 8.46 -12.09
CA ARG A 29 -3.57 7.19 -11.84
C ARG A 29 -4.52 6.79 -12.98
N GLU A 30 -5.12 7.77 -13.64
CA GLU A 30 -6.09 7.55 -14.72
C GLU A 30 -5.44 7.51 -16.12
N THR A 31 -4.14 7.78 -16.23
CA THR A 31 -3.45 7.76 -17.53
C THR A 31 -3.22 6.34 -18.06
N GLY A 32 -3.27 6.20 -19.40
CA GLY A 32 -2.84 4.98 -20.08
C GLY A 32 -1.32 4.86 -20.22
N VAL A 33 -0.62 6.00 -20.29
CA VAL A 33 0.84 6.11 -20.44
C VAL A 33 1.32 7.36 -19.71
N PHE A 34 2.41 7.25 -18.94
CA PHE A 34 3.08 8.39 -18.31
C PHE A 34 4.44 8.64 -18.96
N VAL A 35 4.73 9.89 -19.34
CA VAL A 35 6.00 10.28 -19.96
C VAL A 35 6.76 11.21 -19.02
N ALA A 36 7.95 10.81 -18.58
CA ALA A 36 8.77 11.53 -17.61
C ALA A 36 10.00 12.18 -18.25
N ASP A 37 10.17 13.49 -18.08
CA ASP A 37 11.39 14.19 -18.50
C ASP A 37 12.46 14.15 -17.39
N LEU A 38 13.51 13.38 -17.64
CA LEU A 38 14.64 13.16 -16.74
C LEU A 38 15.87 13.99 -17.10
N THR A 39 15.70 15.06 -17.86
CA THR A 39 16.77 16.03 -18.12
C THR A 39 17.32 16.57 -16.79
N LEU A 40 18.65 16.55 -16.63
CA LEU A 40 19.32 16.95 -15.40
C LEU A 40 19.35 18.48 -15.28
N LEU A 41 18.57 19.04 -14.36
CA LEU A 41 18.45 20.49 -14.20
C LEU A 41 19.18 21.03 -12.96
N SER A 42 19.37 20.18 -11.94
CA SER A 42 19.95 20.60 -10.67
C SER A 42 21.28 19.92 -10.41
N GLN A 43 22.19 20.62 -9.73
CA GLN A 43 23.46 20.08 -9.28
C GLN A 43 23.66 20.42 -7.79
N ALA A 44 23.84 19.39 -6.96
CA ALA A 44 24.18 19.57 -5.56
C ALA A 44 25.61 20.12 -5.40
N SER A 45 25.92 20.71 -4.24
CA SER A 45 27.27 21.17 -3.90
C SER A 45 28.34 20.07 -3.98
N THR A 46 27.92 18.80 -3.85
CA THR A 46 28.75 17.60 -4.00
C THR A 46 29.04 17.24 -5.47
N GLY A 47 28.50 18.00 -6.43
CA GLY A 47 28.64 17.76 -7.86
C GLY A 47 27.61 16.80 -8.46
N LYS A 48 26.79 16.13 -7.63
CA LYS A 48 25.75 15.19 -8.07
C LYS A 48 24.63 15.93 -8.80
N LYS A 49 24.30 15.50 -10.01
CA LYS A 49 23.20 16.05 -10.82
C LYS A 49 21.87 15.33 -10.51
N SER A 50 20.75 16.01 -10.71
CA SER A 50 19.43 15.42 -10.58
C SER A 50 18.41 16.05 -11.54
N PRO A 51 17.43 15.27 -12.04
CA PRO A 51 16.25 15.81 -12.69
C PRO A 51 15.43 16.74 -11.78
N ASN A 52 14.39 17.36 -12.34
CA ASN A 52 13.41 18.11 -11.56
C ASN A 52 12.82 17.23 -10.44
N PRO A 53 12.93 17.62 -9.15
CA PRO A 53 12.39 16.85 -8.04
C PRO A 53 10.88 16.57 -8.16
N ASN A 54 10.10 17.48 -8.75
CA ASN A 54 8.66 17.28 -8.93
C ASN A 54 8.39 16.12 -9.89
N VAL A 55 9.13 16.05 -11.01
CA VAL A 55 9.04 14.93 -11.96
C VAL A 55 9.47 13.62 -11.31
N LEU A 56 10.45 13.62 -10.41
CA LEU A 56 10.85 12.42 -9.67
C LEU A 56 9.77 11.93 -8.71
N VAL A 57 9.05 12.84 -8.04
CA VAL A 57 7.92 12.49 -7.17
C VAL A 57 6.77 11.92 -8.00
N GLU A 58 6.41 12.55 -9.11
CA GLU A 58 5.39 12.07 -10.05
C GLU A 58 5.77 10.72 -10.67
N LEU A 59 7.03 10.53 -11.03
CA LEU A 59 7.56 9.28 -11.55
C LEU A 59 7.46 8.15 -10.52
N GLY A 60 7.86 8.43 -9.27
CA GLY A 60 7.73 7.47 -8.17
C GLY A 60 6.27 7.07 -7.94
N TYR A 61 5.35 8.05 -8.01
CA TYR A 61 3.92 7.79 -7.93
C TYR A 61 3.42 6.98 -9.14
N ALA A 62 3.83 7.32 -10.36
CA ALA A 62 3.46 6.61 -11.59
C ALA A 62 3.90 5.15 -11.57
N PHE A 63 5.13 4.85 -11.11
CA PHE A 63 5.59 3.48 -10.92
C PHE A 63 4.67 2.69 -9.99
N SER A 64 4.17 3.32 -8.92
CA SER A 64 3.24 2.67 -7.98
C SER A 64 1.81 2.56 -8.53
N ALA A 65 1.33 3.56 -9.27
CA ALA A 65 -0.09 3.67 -9.62
C ALA A 65 -0.46 2.96 -10.92
N ILE A 66 0.43 3.00 -11.93
CA ILE A 66 0.16 2.47 -13.28
C ILE A 66 1.18 1.43 -13.75
N ASN A 67 2.13 1.05 -12.89
CA ASN A 67 3.25 0.13 -13.13
C ASN A 67 4.31 0.69 -14.09
N ASP A 68 5.55 0.23 -13.95
CA ASP A 68 6.69 0.70 -14.74
C ASP A 68 6.61 0.34 -16.23
N SER A 69 5.82 -0.67 -16.61
CA SER A 69 5.56 -1.03 -18.00
C SER A 69 4.78 0.04 -18.78
N LYS A 70 4.10 0.98 -18.09
CA LYS A 70 3.36 2.10 -18.69
C LYS A 70 4.10 3.44 -18.61
N VAL A 71 5.35 3.43 -18.15
CA VAL A 71 6.17 4.62 -17.96
C VAL A 71 7.23 4.72 -19.06
N ILE A 72 7.32 5.88 -19.70
CA ILE A 72 8.33 6.19 -20.72
C ILE A 72 9.17 7.37 -20.22
N SER A 73 10.47 7.17 -20.07
CA SER A 73 11.37 8.26 -19.71
C SER A 73 12.00 8.88 -20.97
N VAL A 74 12.15 10.20 -20.98
CA VAL A 74 12.89 10.97 -21.99
C VAL A 74 13.97 11.82 -21.31
N MET A 75 15.06 12.12 -21.99
CA MET A 75 16.16 12.90 -21.43
C MET A 75 16.92 13.68 -22.51
N ASN A 76 17.18 14.96 -22.26
CA ASN A 76 18.15 15.74 -23.03
C ASN A 76 19.57 15.51 -22.48
N THR A 77 20.41 14.83 -23.25
CA THR A 77 21.78 14.50 -22.86
C THR A 77 22.76 15.66 -22.96
N ALA A 78 22.33 16.82 -23.48
CA ALA A 78 23.10 18.05 -23.40
C ALA A 78 23.41 18.48 -21.96
N PHE A 79 22.58 18.04 -20.99
CA PHE A 79 22.71 18.42 -19.58
C PHE A 79 23.36 17.33 -18.70
N GLY A 80 23.67 16.17 -19.26
CA GLY A 80 24.41 15.08 -18.64
C GLY A 80 24.06 13.72 -19.23
N GLN A 81 24.65 12.66 -18.71
CA GLN A 81 24.46 11.31 -19.25
C GLN A 81 23.43 10.53 -18.43
N PRO A 82 22.74 9.53 -19.01
CA PRO A 82 21.84 8.66 -18.25
C PRO A 82 22.51 7.97 -17.04
N SER A 83 23.84 7.76 -17.10
CA SER A 83 24.64 7.25 -15.98
C SER A 83 24.69 8.19 -14.78
N ASP A 84 24.40 9.48 -14.96
CA ASP A 84 24.38 10.48 -13.89
C ASP A 84 23.02 10.51 -13.16
N LEU A 85 22.03 9.72 -13.61
CA LEU A 85 20.73 9.61 -12.95
C LEU A 85 20.86 8.97 -11.55
N PRO A 86 19.93 9.26 -10.62
CA PRO A 86 19.86 8.57 -9.34
C PRO A 86 19.91 7.04 -9.47
N PHE A 87 20.58 6.38 -8.52
CA PHE A 87 20.84 4.92 -8.55
C PHE A 87 19.58 4.08 -8.80
N ASP A 88 18.45 4.46 -8.20
CA ASP A 88 17.15 3.77 -8.38
C ASP A 88 16.68 3.75 -9.84
N LEU A 89 17.04 4.78 -10.62
CA LEU A 89 16.72 4.87 -12.05
C LEU A 89 17.80 4.23 -12.94
N SER A 90 19.05 4.12 -12.46
CA SER A 90 20.15 3.52 -13.23
C SER A 90 19.97 2.02 -13.51
N HIS A 91 19.13 1.33 -12.73
CA HIS A 91 18.79 -0.08 -12.92
C HIS A 91 17.56 -0.33 -13.80
N LYS A 92 16.92 0.74 -14.28
CA LYS A 92 15.80 0.68 -15.21
C LYS A 92 16.28 0.88 -16.66
N ARG A 93 15.37 0.67 -17.62
CA ARG A 93 15.65 0.95 -19.03
C ARG A 93 16.04 2.42 -19.19
N TRP A 94 17.10 2.68 -19.94
CA TRP A 94 17.57 4.04 -20.19
C TRP A 94 16.49 4.89 -20.88
N PRO A 95 16.42 6.20 -20.59
CA PRO A 95 15.49 7.11 -21.25
C PRO A 95 15.69 7.14 -22.76
N ILE A 96 14.64 7.52 -23.47
CA ILE A 96 14.74 8.00 -24.85
C ILE A 96 15.59 9.26 -24.83
N GLN A 97 16.71 9.24 -25.53
CA GLN A 97 17.71 10.30 -25.48
C GLN A 97 17.62 11.17 -26.72
N TYR A 98 17.73 12.47 -26.50
CA TYR A 98 18.04 13.44 -27.54
C TYR A 98 19.13 14.38 -27.03
N CYS A 99 19.81 15.09 -27.92
CA CYS A 99 20.82 16.07 -27.55
C CYS A 99 20.53 17.38 -28.27
N LEU A 100 20.20 18.41 -27.50
CA LEU A 100 20.02 19.78 -27.99
C LEU A 100 20.65 20.74 -27.00
N LEU A 101 21.75 21.38 -27.41
CA LEU A 101 22.38 22.47 -26.65
C LEU A 101 21.58 23.77 -26.83
N GLU A 102 21.56 24.62 -25.81
CA GLU A 102 20.88 25.92 -25.87
C GLU A 102 21.37 26.78 -27.05
N SER A 103 22.69 26.78 -27.31
CA SER A 103 23.30 27.49 -28.44
C SER A 103 22.82 27.01 -29.82
N GLU A 104 22.23 25.81 -29.89
CA GLU A 104 21.78 25.17 -31.12
C GLU A 104 20.26 25.25 -31.29
N ALA A 105 19.54 25.82 -30.32
CA ALA A 105 18.09 25.94 -30.34
C ALA A 105 17.57 26.84 -31.49
N GLU A 106 18.41 27.72 -32.04
CA GLU A 106 18.07 28.57 -33.18
C GLU A 106 18.29 27.89 -34.54
N ASP A 107 19.04 26.77 -34.59
CA ASP A 107 19.22 25.99 -35.81
C ASP A 107 17.94 25.18 -36.11
N LYS A 108 17.07 25.79 -36.91
CA LYS A 108 15.78 25.19 -37.31
C LYS A 108 15.92 23.82 -37.96
N THR A 109 17.01 23.57 -38.70
CA THR A 109 17.21 22.28 -39.39
C THR A 109 17.49 21.21 -38.35
N LYS A 110 18.46 21.47 -37.47
CA LYS A 110 18.84 20.56 -36.39
C LYS A 110 17.69 20.29 -35.41
N VAL A 111 16.97 21.33 -35.00
CA VAL A 111 15.79 21.20 -34.13
C VAL A 111 14.70 20.37 -34.82
N SER A 112 14.46 20.56 -36.11
CA SER A 112 13.49 19.78 -36.87
C SER A 112 13.86 18.29 -36.93
N ASP A 113 15.13 17.98 -37.18
CA ASP A 113 15.61 16.59 -37.28
C ASP A 113 15.55 15.87 -35.92
N ILE A 114 15.93 16.55 -34.84
CA ILE A 114 15.81 16.03 -33.47
C ILE A 114 14.35 15.80 -33.13
N LYS A 115 13.48 16.78 -33.39
CA LYS A 115 12.05 16.69 -33.11
C LYS A 115 11.42 15.51 -33.83
N LYS A 116 11.74 15.33 -35.12
CA LYS A 116 11.25 14.20 -35.92
C LYS A 116 11.67 12.86 -35.30
N THR A 117 12.96 12.70 -35.02
CA THR A 117 13.52 11.48 -34.43
C THR A 117 12.88 11.16 -33.08
N LEU A 118 12.78 12.16 -32.20
CA LEU A 118 12.17 11.99 -30.88
C LEU A 118 10.69 11.64 -30.98
N THR A 119 9.97 12.26 -31.91
CA THR A 119 8.55 11.97 -32.18
C THR A 119 8.37 10.52 -32.61
N ASP A 120 9.20 10.03 -33.54
CA ASP A 120 9.13 8.64 -34.03
C ASP A 120 9.42 7.62 -32.92
N GLN A 121 10.39 7.93 -32.05
CA GLN A 121 10.73 7.09 -30.89
C GLN A 121 9.62 7.07 -29.83
N LEU A 122 9.08 8.24 -29.47
CA LEU A 122 7.94 8.34 -28.55
C LEU A 122 6.70 7.65 -29.10
N TYR A 123 6.38 7.84 -30.39
CA TYR A 123 5.27 7.16 -31.05
C TYR A 123 5.41 5.64 -30.94
N THR A 124 6.60 5.12 -31.26
CA THR A 124 6.87 3.67 -31.18
C THR A 124 6.72 3.16 -29.75
N ALA A 125 7.27 3.89 -28.76
CA ALA A 125 7.21 3.50 -27.37
C ALA A 125 5.76 3.53 -26.82
N ILE A 126 5.02 4.61 -27.09
CA ILE A 126 3.60 4.74 -26.69
C ILE A 126 2.77 3.62 -27.34
N ARG A 127 2.95 3.36 -28.64
CA ARG A 127 2.23 2.30 -29.33
C ARG A 127 2.48 0.93 -28.69
N LEU A 128 3.73 0.62 -28.34
CA LEU A 128 4.07 -0.64 -27.66
C LEU A 128 3.38 -0.77 -26.30
N VAL A 129 3.32 0.31 -25.51
CA VAL A 129 2.61 0.31 -24.21
C VAL A 129 1.11 0.04 -24.40
N LEU A 130 0.51 0.68 -25.39
CA LEU A 130 -0.92 0.52 -25.71
C LEU A 130 -1.23 -0.88 -26.25
N GLU A 131 -0.39 -1.44 -27.13
CA GLU A 131 -0.55 -2.79 -27.69
C GLU A 131 -0.28 -3.90 -26.67
N ALA A 132 0.67 -3.69 -25.76
CA ALA A 132 1.03 -4.65 -24.71
C ALA A 132 0.03 -4.65 -23.55
N THR A 133 -0.90 -3.69 -23.49
CA THR A 133 -2.01 -3.70 -22.54
C THR A 133 -3.16 -4.47 -23.18
N PRO A 134 -3.46 -5.73 -22.79
CA PRO A 134 -4.63 -6.40 -23.30
C PRO A 134 -5.86 -5.54 -23.00
N GLN A 135 -6.81 -5.49 -23.93
CA GLN A 135 -8.21 -5.13 -23.67
C GLN A 135 -8.79 -6.18 -22.71
N MET A 136 -8.32 -6.17 -21.46
CA MET A 136 -8.88 -6.93 -20.36
C MET A 136 -9.75 -5.98 -19.56
N SER A 137 -11.05 -6.08 -19.82
CA SER A 137 -12.09 -5.87 -18.83
C SER A 137 -11.90 -6.86 -17.66
N SER A 138 -10.86 -6.62 -16.87
CA SER A 138 -10.70 -7.16 -15.53
C SER A 138 -9.75 -6.22 -14.85
N THR A 139 -10.34 -5.22 -14.20
CA THR A 139 -9.65 -4.31 -13.31
C THR A 139 -8.70 -5.13 -12.43
N PRO A 140 -7.36 -4.98 -12.51
CA PRO A 140 -6.51 -5.37 -11.38
C PRO A 140 -7.09 -4.68 -10.13
N PRO A 141 -7.08 -5.30 -8.94
CA PRO A 141 -7.72 -4.72 -7.77
C PRO A 141 -7.27 -3.27 -7.63
N LYS A 142 -8.20 -2.34 -7.88
CA LYS A 142 -7.93 -0.92 -7.72
C LYS A 142 -7.57 -0.77 -6.26
N LEU A 143 -6.34 -0.36 -5.97
CA LEU A 143 -6.03 0.39 -4.76
C LEU A 143 -6.79 1.72 -4.88
N THR A 144 -8.10 1.69 -4.62
CA THR A 144 -8.96 2.87 -4.58
C THR A 144 -8.62 3.66 -3.33
N GLY A 145 -7.95 4.80 -3.51
CA GLY A 145 -7.67 5.76 -2.44
C GLY A 145 -6.54 5.33 -1.51
N ALA A 146 -6.10 6.27 -0.66
CA ALA A 146 -5.29 5.89 0.50
C ALA A 146 -6.07 4.82 1.28
N PRO A 147 -5.40 3.76 1.78
CA PRO A 147 -6.04 2.71 2.56
C PRO A 147 -6.75 3.35 3.75
N SER A 148 -8.07 3.39 3.70
CA SER A 148 -8.89 3.86 4.81
C SER A 148 -8.97 2.78 5.88
N LEU A 149 -9.39 3.14 7.09
CA LEU A 149 -9.71 2.15 8.12
C LEU A 149 -10.74 1.13 7.61
N SER A 150 -11.75 1.60 6.86
CA SER A 150 -12.76 0.72 6.26
C SER A 150 -12.19 -0.26 5.22
N TYR A 151 -11.15 0.12 4.47
CA TYR A 151 -10.44 -0.80 3.58
C TYR A 151 -9.71 -1.89 4.36
N ILE A 152 -8.99 -1.51 5.42
CA ILE A 152 -8.28 -2.45 6.29
C ILE A 152 -9.25 -3.41 6.98
N GLU A 153 -10.34 -2.88 7.53
CA GLU A 153 -11.41 -3.68 8.14
C GLU A 153 -12.00 -4.68 7.15
N HIS A 154 -12.29 -4.23 5.92
CA HIS A 154 -12.82 -5.08 4.87
C HIS A 154 -11.85 -6.22 4.49
N ILE A 155 -10.56 -5.94 4.34
CA ILE A 155 -9.56 -6.98 4.06
C ILE A 155 -9.50 -8.01 5.18
N ILE A 156 -9.44 -7.57 6.44
CA ILE A 156 -9.39 -8.47 7.58
C ILE A 156 -10.62 -9.39 7.58
N GLN A 157 -11.81 -8.86 7.31
CA GLN A 157 -13.07 -9.60 7.32
C GLN A 157 -13.24 -10.58 6.15
N ASP A 158 -12.79 -10.20 4.95
CA ASP A 158 -12.93 -10.97 3.70
C ASP A 158 -11.87 -12.07 3.54
N CYS A 159 -10.68 -11.90 4.14
CA CYS A 159 -9.61 -12.88 4.02
C CYS A 159 -9.85 -14.14 4.84
N ASP A 160 -9.33 -15.27 4.33
CA ASP A 160 -9.21 -16.51 5.10
C ASP A 160 -8.09 -16.35 6.18
N PRO A 161 -8.43 -16.43 7.48
CA PRO A 161 -7.46 -16.23 8.56
C PRO A 161 -6.31 -17.24 8.62
N GLN A 162 -6.50 -18.43 8.05
CA GLN A 162 -5.54 -19.52 8.13
C GLN A 162 -4.68 -19.60 6.87
N GLU A 163 -5.28 -19.39 5.70
CA GLU A 163 -4.59 -19.56 4.42
C GLU A 163 -3.97 -18.26 3.88
N GLU A 164 -4.59 -17.10 4.16
CA GLU A 164 -4.21 -15.82 3.54
C GLU A 164 -3.35 -14.92 4.44
N TRP A 165 -2.86 -15.46 5.54
CA TRP A 165 -1.95 -14.79 6.46
C TRP A 165 -0.68 -15.60 6.64
N GLU A 166 0.47 -14.94 6.52
CA GLU A 166 1.77 -15.49 6.90
C GLU A 166 2.04 -15.15 8.36
N LYS A 167 2.29 -16.16 9.19
CA LYS A 167 2.32 -16.02 10.65
C LYS A 167 3.67 -16.44 11.20
N VAL A 168 4.29 -15.54 11.95
CA VAL A 168 5.57 -15.79 12.64
C VAL A 168 5.38 -15.51 14.11
N SER A 169 5.54 -16.55 14.93
CA SER A 169 5.47 -16.47 16.39
C SER A 169 6.82 -16.80 17.01
N THR A 170 7.20 -16.01 18.00
CA THR A 170 8.40 -16.16 18.82
C THR A 170 8.00 -16.08 20.29
N GLU A 171 8.96 -16.27 21.21
CA GLU A 171 8.71 -16.11 22.65
C GLU A 171 8.32 -14.67 23.03
N ILE A 172 8.68 -13.67 22.21
CA ILE A 172 8.49 -12.26 22.53
C ILE A 172 7.39 -11.59 21.71
N SER A 173 6.95 -12.19 20.60
CA SER A 173 5.93 -11.60 19.74
C SER A 173 5.31 -12.60 18.78
N SER A 174 4.10 -12.27 18.33
CA SER A 174 3.48 -12.88 17.14
C SER A 174 3.18 -11.80 16.12
N ILE A 175 3.49 -12.09 14.86
CA ILE A 175 3.27 -11.20 13.73
C ILE A 175 2.49 -11.97 12.67
N ALA A 176 1.39 -11.40 12.20
CA ALA A 176 0.64 -11.91 11.06
C ALA A 176 0.68 -10.86 9.93
N VAL A 177 1.14 -11.27 8.75
CA VAL A 177 1.21 -10.42 7.54
C VAL A 177 0.22 -10.94 6.53
N ASN A 178 -0.62 -10.04 5.99
CA ASN A 178 -1.60 -10.43 4.99
C ASN A 178 -0.90 -10.75 3.64
N LYS A 179 -1.25 -11.87 3.01
CA LYS A 179 -0.64 -12.30 1.74
C LYS A 179 -1.14 -11.51 0.52
N ARG A 180 -2.36 -10.95 0.58
CA ARG A 180 -2.92 -10.10 -0.49
C ARG A 180 -2.37 -8.68 -0.45
N ASP A 181 -2.13 -8.14 0.76
CA ASP A 181 -1.54 -6.82 0.97
C ASP A 181 -0.48 -6.87 2.09
N VAL A 182 0.77 -7.01 1.69
CA VAL A 182 1.92 -7.17 2.61
C VAL A 182 2.21 -5.93 3.46
N ASN A 183 1.57 -4.79 3.18
CA ASN A 183 1.66 -3.62 4.05
C ASN A 183 0.82 -3.77 5.31
N LEU A 184 -0.23 -4.59 5.27
CA LEU A 184 -1.09 -4.88 6.40
C LEU A 184 -0.46 -5.96 7.28
N ARG A 185 -0.14 -5.59 8.53
CA ARG A 185 0.32 -6.53 9.55
C ARG A 185 -0.41 -6.34 10.87
N LEU A 186 -0.63 -7.44 11.57
CA LEU A 186 -1.08 -7.48 12.96
C LEU A 186 0.10 -7.93 13.81
N VAL A 187 0.33 -7.22 14.91
CA VAL A 187 1.49 -7.45 15.79
C VAL A 187 1.02 -7.55 17.22
N MET A 188 1.45 -8.61 17.89
CA MET A 188 1.32 -8.80 19.33
C MET A 188 2.70 -8.89 19.94
N ASN A 189 2.98 -8.08 20.96
CA ASN A 189 4.20 -8.14 21.74
C ASN A 189 3.89 -8.79 23.10
N TYR A 190 4.64 -9.81 23.47
CA TYR A 190 4.43 -10.59 24.70
C TYR A 190 5.27 -10.10 25.88
N LEU A 191 6.18 -9.16 25.64
CA LEU A 191 6.91 -8.43 26.69
C LEU A 191 5.99 -7.44 27.40
N ASP A 192 6.47 -6.89 28.52
CA ASP A 192 5.66 -6.01 29.38
C ASP A 192 5.10 -4.78 28.63
N GLU A 193 5.78 -4.26 27.62
CA GLU A 193 5.31 -3.15 26.79
C GLU A 193 4.08 -3.50 25.93
N GLY A 194 3.92 -4.78 25.57
CA GLY A 194 2.79 -5.28 24.78
C GLY A 194 1.63 -5.80 25.61
N LYS A 195 1.81 -5.96 26.93
CA LYS A 195 0.74 -6.32 27.84
C LYS A 195 -0.18 -5.13 28.07
N GLN A 196 -1.46 -5.31 27.76
CA GLN A 196 -2.50 -4.38 28.15
C GLN A 196 -2.84 -4.53 29.64
N CYS A 197 -2.87 -5.77 30.14
CA CYS A 197 -3.14 -6.09 31.54
C CYS A 197 -2.56 -7.48 31.84
N ASP A 198 -1.61 -7.55 32.77
CA ASP A 198 -0.93 -8.80 33.13
C ASP A 198 -1.88 -9.80 33.82
N ASP A 199 -2.67 -9.33 34.78
CA ASP A 199 -3.67 -10.09 35.52
C ASP A 199 -5.08 -9.62 35.14
N PHE A 200 -5.54 -10.04 33.95
CA PHE A 200 -6.84 -9.68 33.40
C PHE A 200 -7.97 -10.43 34.14
N GLN A 201 -8.86 -9.70 34.78
CA GLN A 201 -9.90 -10.24 35.66
C GLN A 201 -11.31 -10.05 35.08
N GLU A 202 -11.87 -11.09 34.48
CA GLU A 202 -13.22 -11.18 33.94
C GLU A 202 -13.79 -12.60 34.07
N ASP A 203 -15.08 -12.71 34.38
CA ASP A 203 -15.79 -14.00 34.58
C ASP A 203 -15.59 -14.99 33.41
N TRP A 204 -15.52 -14.47 32.18
CA TRP A 204 -15.38 -15.25 30.96
C TRP A 204 -13.92 -15.65 30.67
N ALA A 205 -12.95 -14.87 31.16
CA ALA A 205 -11.52 -15.08 30.92
C ALA A 205 -10.87 -15.98 31.98
N ASN A 206 -11.33 -15.95 33.24
CA ASN A 206 -10.69 -16.69 34.34
C ASN A 206 -11.41 -18.01 34.71
N ARG A 207 -12.33 -18.50 33.87
CA ARG A 207 -13.12 -19.72 34.15
C ARG A 207 -12.52 -21.01 33.59
N HIS A 208 -11.30 -20.96 33.11
CA HIS A 208 -10.56 -22.11 32.61
C HIS A 208 -9.78 -22.79 33.75
N PRO A 209 -9.24 -24.01 33.53
CA PRO A 209 -8.42 -24.70 34.53
C PRO A 209 -7.28 -23.84 35.08
N ASP A 210 -6.52 -23.19 34.20
CA ASP A 210 -5.68 -22.07 34.60
C ASP A 210 -6.53 -20.78 34.59
N ARG A 211 -6.61 -20.15 35.76
CA ARG A 211 -7.41 -18.95 36.00
C ARG A 211 -6.67 -17.67 35.65
N HIS A 212 -5.37 -17.73 35.42
CA HIS A 212 -4.62 -16.54 35.02
C HIS A 212 -4.90 -16.23 33.55
N ALA A 213 -5.18 -14.96 33.27
CA ALA A 213 -5.42 -14.45 31.94
C ALA A 213 -4.63 -13.16 31.75
N THR A 214 -4.09 -12.96 30.54
CA THR A 214 -3.28 -11.78 30.22
C THR A 214 -3.84 -11.11 28.99
N GLY A 215 -4.17 -9.83 29.10
CA GLY A 215 -4.57 -9.00 27.97
C GLY A 215 -3.33 -8.49 27.23
N TYR A 216 -3.29 -8.68 25.91
CA TYR A 216 -2.23 -8.17 25.04
C TYR A 216 -2.79 -7.18 24.03
N TRP A 217 -2.00 -6.17 23.71
CA TRP A 217 -2.28 -5.31 22.56
C TRP A 217 -2.06 -6.09 21.27
N CYS A 218 -3.08 -6.08 20.41
CA CYS A 218 -2.98 -6.51 19.02
C CYS A 218 -3.00 -5.26 18.14
N ASP A 219 -1.82 -4.84 17.72
CA ASP A 219 -1.60 -3.63 16.95
C ASP A 219 -1.68 -3.90 15.46
N THR A 220 -2.57 -3.19 14.78
CA THR A 220 -2.68 -3.21 13.32
C THR A 220 -1.79 -2.12 12.77
N TYR A 221 -0.95 -2.48 11.80
CA TYR A 221 -0.14 -1.54 11.03
C TYR A 221 -0.45 -1.65 9.55
N TYR A 222 -0.42 -0.50 8.88
CA TYR A 222 -0.37 -0.41 7.43
C TYR A 222 0.89 0.34 7.01
N GLY A 223 1.81 -0.34 6.32
CA GLY A 223 3.14 0.19 6.06
C GLY A 223 3.88 0.46 7.37
N SER A 224 4.41 1.66 7.59
CA SER A 224 5.03 2.03 8.88
C SER A 224 4.03 2.57 9.93
N THR A 225 2.78 2.81 9.55
CA THR A 225 1.81 3.53 10.39
C THR A 225 1.03 2.57 11.27
N HIS A 226 0.94 2.87 12.57
CA HIS A 226 0.00 2.21 13.48
C HIS A 226 -1.40 2.77 13.21
N VAL A 227 -2.32 1.90 12.80
CA VAL A 227 -3.65 2.31 12.28
C VAL A 227 -4.79 1.97 13.25
N ALA A 228 -4.67 0.88 14.00
CA ALA A 228 -5.69 0.45 14.95
C ALA A 228 -5.08 -0.42 16.05
N ARG A 229 -5.78 -0.52 17.17
CA ARG A 229 -5.38 -1.32 18.33
C ARG A 229 -6.59 -2.08 18.87
N ASN A 230 -6.44 -3.39 18.96
CA ASN A 230 -7.40 -4.31 19.58
C ASN A 230 -6.75 -4.95 20.81
N ILE A 231 -7.57 -5.63 21.62
CA ILE A 231 -7.10 -6.43 22.75
C ILE A 231 -7.47 -7.87 22.48
N LEU A 232 -6.50 -8.76 22.60
CA LEU A 232 -6.72 -10.19 22.68
C LEU A 232 -6.26 -10.68 24.04
N VAL A 233 -7.06 -11.54 24.66
CA VAL A 233 -6.82 -12.06 26.00
C VAL A 233 -6.33 -13.50 25.90
N SER A 234 -5.08 -13.72 26.30
CA SER A 234 -4.50 -15.05 26.46
C SER A 234 -5.15 -15.72 27.66
N VAL A 235 -5.70 -16.93 27.46
CA VAL A 235 -6.36 -17.71 28.51
C VAL A 235 -5.78 -19.11 28.62
N ASP A 236 -5.99 -19.72 29.80
CA ASP A 236 -5.68 -21.11 30.10
C ASP A 236 -4.22 -21.50 29.82
N GLY A 237 -3.28 -20.64 30.25
CA GLY A 237 -1.84 -20.83 30.05
C GLY A 237 -1.40 -20.63 28.60
N GLY A 238 -2.08 -19.75 27.84
CA GLY A 238 -1.72 -19.43 26.45
C GLY A 238 -2.27 -20.41 25.41
N ARG A 239 -3.32 -21.18 25.74
CA ARG A 239 -3.93 -22.15 24.81
C ARG A 239 -4.90 -21.53 23.81
N ALA A 240 -5.39 -20.33 24.10
CA ALA A 240 -6.26 -19.58 23.21
C ALA A 240 -6.08 -18.07 23.43
N MET A 241 -6.25 -17.32 22.34
CA MET A 241 -6.32 -15.86 22.34
C MET A 241 -7.77 -15.45 22.08
N LEU A 242 -8.46 -14.97 23.12
CA LEU A 242 -9.87 -14.62 23.04
C LEU A 242 -10.08 -13.13 22.76
N PRO A 243 -11.01 -12.77 21.86
CA PRO A 243 -11.36 -11.38 21.61
C PRO A 243 -12.23 -10.81 22.74
N LEU A 244 -12.17 -9.51 22.96
CA LEU A 244 -13.05 -8.84 23.94
C LEU A 244 -14.51 -8.85 23.46
N PRO A 245 -15.47 -9.25 24.30
CA PRO A 245 -16.88 -8.99 24.04
C PRO A 245 -17.17 -7.49 24.15
N ARG A 246 -18.00 -6.98 23.26
CA ARG A 246 -18.37 -5.54 23.20
C ARG A 246 -19.87 -5.31 23.29
N GLN A 247 -20.68 -6.34 23.10
CA GLN A 247 -22.14 -6.24 23.11
C GLN A 247 -22.76 -7.12 24.21
N ARG A 248 -23.97 -6.73 24.62
CA ARG A 248 -24.73 -7.45 25.64
C ARG A 248 -25.43 -8.64 24.98
N GLY A 249 -25.18 -9.84 25.50
CA GLY A 249 -25.92 -11.03 25.11
C GLY A 249 -27.32 -11.09 25.73
N ILE A 250 -28.01 -12.19 25.48
CA ILE A 250 -29.40 -12.46 25.92
C ILE A 250 -29.56 -12.35 27.44
N ASP A 251 -28.52 -12.67 28.20
CA ASP A 251 -28.49 -12.59 29.67
C ASP A 251 -28.20 -11.17 30.20
N GLY A 252 -28.05 -10.18 29.31
CA GLY A 252 -27.75 -8.79 29.62
C GLY A 252 -26.29 -8.52 30.00
N LYS A 253 -25.43 -9.55 30.05
CA LYS A 253 -23.98 -9.41 30.30
C LYS A 253 -23.24 -9.14 28.99
N ILE A 254 -22.08 -8.48 29.08
CA ILE A 254 -21.23 -8.22 27.90
C ILE A 254 -20.52 -9.51 27.53
N THR A 255 -21.08 -10.25 26.57
CA THR A 255 -20.66 -11.60 26.17
C THR A 255 -20.64 -11.79 24.65
N GLU A 256 -21.13 -10.82 23.89
CA GLU A 256 -21.14 -10.86 22.43
C GLU A 256 -19.91 -10.16 21.85
N VAL A 257 -19.20 -10.87 20.99
CA VAL A 257 -17.98 -10.45 20.29
C VAL A 257 -18.36 -9.96 18.89
N LEU A 258 -17.81 -8.81 18.47
CA LEU A 258 -18.07 -8.31 17.12
C LEU A 258 -17.36 -9.17 16.06
N PRO A 259 -17.93 -9.32 14.85
CA PRO A 259 -17.31 -10.07 13.76
C PRO A 259 -15.87 -9.65 13.44
N PHE A 260 -15.57 -8.35 13.56
CA PHE A 260 -14.21 -7.84 13.35
C PHE A 260 -13.21 -8.33 14.41
N ASP A 261 -13.54 -8.24 15.71
CA ASP A 261 -12.67 -8.71 16.78
C ASP A 261 -12.49 -10.24 16.74
N TYR A 262 -13.57 -10.97 16.43
CA TYR A 262 -13.52 -12.42 16.22
C TYR A 262 -12.54 -12.80 15.09
N ARG A 263 -12.61 -12.09 13.96
CA ARG A 263 -11.73 -12.33 12.83
C ARG A 263 -10.25 -12.08 13.16
N ILE A 264 -9.94 -11.05 13.95
CA ILE A 264 -8.58 -10.81 14.45
C ILE A 264 -8.10 -11.99 15.30
N ALA A 265 -8.94 -12.51 16.20
CA ALA A 265 -8.60 -13.67 17.02
C ALA A 265 -8.34 -14.92 16.16
N GLN A 266 -9.15 -15.15 15.12
CA GLN A 266 -8.97 -16.28 14.20
C GLN A 266 -7.60 -16.26 13.50
N ILE A 267 -7.08 -15.08 13.17
CA ILE A 267 -5.77 -14.96 12.51
C ILE A 267 -4.66 -15.54 13.41
N PHE A 268 -4.75 -15.34 14.72
CA PHE A 268 -3.78 -15.87 15.69
C PHE A 268 -4.13 -17.25 16.24
N ASP A 269 -5.24 -17.86 15.81
CA ASP A 269 -5.65 -19.20 16.26
C ASP A 269 -4.91 -20.30 15.49
N SER A 270 -3.65 -20.53 15.86
CA SER A 270 -2.83 -21.57 15.26
C SER A 270 -3.20 -22.99 15.71
N LEU A 271 -3.96 -23.13 16.81
CA LEU A 271 -4.34 -24.42 17.39
C LEU A 271 -5.76 -24.85 16.99
N GLY A 272 -6.53 -23.98 16.34
CA GLY A 272 -7.93 -24.23 16.01
C GLY A 272 -8.81 -24.33 17.27
N SER A 273 -8.40 -23.66 18.36
CA SER A 273 -9.04 -23.77 19.68
C SER A 273 -9.99 -22.62 19.97
N LEU A 274 -10.02 -21.57 19.14
CA LEU A 274 -10.75 -20.33 19.42
C LEU A 274 -12.23 -20.57 19.72
N ASP A 275 -12.94 -21.26 18.84
CA ASP A 275 -14.39 -21.48 18.98
C ASP A 275 -14.72 -22.31 20.22
N GLU A 276 -13.89 -23.30 20.52
CA GLU A 276 -14.03 -24.11 21.73
C GLU A 276 -13.85 -23.24 22.99
N TYR A 277 -12.82 -22.40 23.03
CA TYR A 277 -12.58 -21.54 24.18
C TYR A 277 -13.62 -20.42 24.30
N MET A 278 -14.11 -19.86 23.18
CA MET A 278 -15.25 -18.93 23.21
C MET A 278 -16.49 -19.59 23.84
N ALA A 279 -16.82 -20.83 23.45
CA ALA A 279 -17.93 -21.56 24.03
C ALA A 279 -17.74 -21.83 25.53
N ARG A 280 -16.53 -22.24 25.95
CA ARG A 280 -16.17 -22.43 27.37
C ARG A 280 -16.26 -21.12 28.16
N SER A 281 -15.88 -20.00 27.54
CA SER A 281 -15.98 -18.65 28.09
C SER A 281 -17.41 -18.10 28.11
N ARG A 282 -18.36 -18.78 27.45
CA ARG A 282 -19.74 -18.30 27.19
C ARG A 282 -19.76 -17.01 26.38
N LEU A 283 -18.80 -16.87 25.47
CA LEU A 283 -18.80 -15.82 24.46
C LEU A 283 -19.56 -16.31 23.23
N SER A 284 -20.21 -15.38 22.55
CA SER A 284 -20.92 -15.65 21.30
C SER A 284 -20.62 -14.57 20.27
N LEU A 285 -20.79 -14.90 18.99
CA LEU A 285 -20.63 -13.92 17.92
C LEU A 285 -21.88 -13.04 17.85
N ALA A 286 -21.70 -11.73 17.82
CA ALA A 286 -22.78 -10.79 17.56
C ALA A 286 -23.35 -11.01 16.16
N PHE A 287 -24.67 -11.01 16.03
CA PHE A 287 -25.34 -11.00 14.72
C PHE A 287 -25.23 -9.59 14.12
N SER A 288 -24.74 -9.51 12.88
CA SER A 288 -24.66 -8.28 12.08
C SER A 288 -26.04 -7.79 11.63
#